data_AF-A0A383E2I4-F1
#
_entry.id   AF-A0A383E2I4-F1
#
_cell.length_a   1.000
_cell.length_b   1.000
_cell.length_c   1.000
_cell.angle_alpha   90.00
_cell.angle_beta   90.00
_cell.angle_gamma   90.00
#
_symmetry.space_group_name_H-M   'P 1'
#
loop_
_entity.id
_entity.type
_entity.pdbx_description
1 polymer ?
#
loop_
_entity_poly.entity_id
_entity_poly.type
_entity_poly.pdbx_seq_one_letter_code
_entity_poly.pdbx_strand_id
1 'polypeptide(L)' 'LESTSARCGQLAQQLLLFGRPLPHREIIDKIDAINPERLKRVVAKILKSGSPTMITLGPNDDESQYQTVQNGIAI' A
#
# COMPACT_ATOMS: atom_id res chain seq x y z
N LEU A 1 -0.15 -12.90 15.96
CA LEU A 1 -0.48 -13.65 14.74
C LEU A 1 -0.99 -15.07 15.01
N GLU A 2 -0.84 -15.60 16.24
CA GLU A 2 -1.17 -16.99 16.53
C GLU A 2 -2.54 -17.23 17.20
N SER A 3 -3.29 -16.18 17.57
CA SER A 3 -4.62 -16.38 18.16
C SER A 3 -5.63 -16.85 17.10
N THR A 4 -6.58 -17.69 17.51
CA THR A 4 -7.68 -18.16 16.66
C THR A 4 -8.50 -17.02 16.08
N SER A 5 -8.72 -15.96 16.87
CA SER A 5 -9.40 -14.73 16.43
C SER A 5 -8.63 -14.00 15.33
N ALA A 6 -7.31 -13.85 15.46
CA ALA A 6 -6.48 -13.19 14.45
C ALA A 6 -6.48 -13.99 13.14
N ARG A 7 -6.38 -15.32 13.23
CA ARG A 7 -6.42 -16.19 12.05
C ARG A 7 -7.78 -16.15 11.36
N CYS A 8 -8.88 -16.10 12.10
CA CYS A 8 -10.22 -15.94 11.55
C CYS A 8 -10.38 -14.60 10.82
N GLY A 9 -9.90 -13.50 11.42
CA GLY A 9 -9.92 -12.18 10.80
C GLY A 9 -9.15 -12.13 9.47
N GLN A 10 -7.98 -12.77 9.40
CA GLN A 10 -7.20 -12.85 8.16
C GLN A 10 -7.94 -13.63 7.07
N LEU A 11 -8.54 -14.78 7.39
CA LEU A 11 -9.30 -15.57 6.42
C LEU A 11 -10.52 -14.79 5.90
N ALA A 12 -11.24 -14.09 6.79
CA ALA A 12 -12.37 -13.26 6.40
C ALA A 12 -11.95 -12.14 5.44
N GLN A 13 -10.85 -11.43 5.72
CA GLN A 13 -10.33 -10.40 4.80
C GLN A 13 -9.97 -10.96 3.42
N GLN A 14 -9.31 -12.13 3.38
CA GLN A 14 -8.96 -12.77 2.12
C GLN A 14 -10.21 -13.20 1.34
N LEU A 15 -11.22 -13.72 2.02
CA LEU A 15 -12.49 -14.07 1.40
C LEU A 15 -13.18 -12.83 0.80
N LEU A 16 -13.19 -11.71 1.51
CA LEU A 16 -13.81 -10.46 1.04
C LEU A 16 -13.06 -9.82 -0.14
N LEU A 17 -11.73 -9.82 -0.12
CA LEU A 17 -10.91 -9.16 -1.13
C LEU A 17 -10.65 -10.03 -2.37
N PHE A 18 -10.56 -11.35 -2.18
CA PHE A 18 -10.11 -12.29 -3.23
C PHE A 18 -11.13 -13.39 -3.54
N GLY A 19 -12.27 -13.46 -2.82
CA GLY A 19 -13.28 -14.50 -3.00
C GLY A 19 -12.86 -15.88 -2.50
N ARG A 20 -11.64 -16.01 -1.94
CA ARG A 20 -11.11 -17.26 -1.39
C ARG A 20 -9.99 -17.01 -0.38
N PRO A 21 -9.76 -17.94 0.56
CA PRO A 21 -8.51 -18.01 1.28
C PRO A 21 -7.31 -18.15 0.32
N LEU A 22 -6.24 -17.41 0.58
CA LEU A 22 -4.98 -17.53 -0.16
C LEU A 22 -4.07 -18.53 0.56
N PRO A 23 -3.61 -19.62 -0.10
CA PRO A 23 -2.62 -20.51 0.47
C PRO A 23 -1.34 -19.75 0.80
N HIS A 24 -0.71 -20.09 1.93
CA HIS A 24 0.51 -19.42 2.38
C HIS A 24 1.63 -19.47 1.32
N ARG A 25 1.77 -20.62 0.64
CA ARG A 25 2.73 -20.80 -0.44
C ARG A 25 2.50 -19.86 -1.62
N GLU A 26 1.25 -19.62 -2.01
CA GLU A 26 0.93 -18.67 -3.08
C GLU A 26 1.36 -17.23 -2.71
N ILE A 27 1.19 -16.86 -1.44
CA ILE A 27 1.61 -15.55 -0.95
C ILE A 27 3.13 -15.43 -1.01
N ILE A 28 3.86 -16.43 -0.54
CA ILE A 28 5.33 -16.48 -0.61
C ILE A 28 5.81 -16.40 -2.06
N ASP A 29 5.29 -17.26 -2.95
CA ASP A 29 5.69 -17.30 -4.35
C ASP A 29 5.46 -15.94 -5.04
N LYS A 30 4.39 -15.22 -4.70
CA LYS A 30 4.12 -13.87 -5.22
C LYS A 30 5.09 -12.82 -4.71
N ILE A 31 5.53 -12.93 -3.46
CA ILE A 31 6.52 -12.02 -2.86
C ILE A 31 7.89 -12.29 -3.50
N ASP A 32 8.29 -13.55 -3.61
CA ASP A 32 9.59 -13.95 -4.17
C ASP A 32 9.70 -13.63 -5.67
N ALA A 33 8.57 -13.59 -6.39
CA ALA A 33 8.54 -13.17 -7.79
C ALA A 33 8.74 -11.66 -8.02
N ILE A 34 8.84 -10.84 -6.96
CA ILE A 34 9.09 -9.40 -7.09
C ILE A 34 10.53 -9.17 -7.55
N ASN A 35 10.69 -8.31 -8.56
CA ASN A 35 11.99 -7.89 -9.07
C ASN A 35 12.08 -6.36 -9.21
N PRO A 36 13.29 -5.78 -9.35
CA PRO A 36 13.48 -4.33 -9.39
C PRO A 36 12.68 -3.64 -10.51
N GLU A 37 12.54 -4.27 -11.67
CA GLU A 37 11.80 -3.69 -12.80
C GLU A 37 10.28 -3.64 -12.55
N ARG A 38 9.72 -4.68 -11.93
CA ARG A 38 8.32 -4.68 -11.50
C ARG A 38 8.09 -3.62 -10.42
N LEU A 39 9.02 -3.47 -9.48
CA LEU A 39 8.94 -2.44 -8.44
C LEU A 39 8.95 -1.04 -9.04
N LYS A 40 9.92 -0.74 -9.92
CA LYS A 40 9.99 0.56 -10.62
C LYS A 40 8.71 0.89 -11.38
N ARG A 41 8.11 -0.08 -12.08
CA ARG A 41 6.83 0.11 -12.78
C ARG A 41 5.68 0.45 -11.84
N VAL A 42 5.58 -0.24 -10.71
CA VAL A 42 4.53 0.03 -9.72
C VAL A 42 4.72 1.42 -9.10
N VAL A 43 5.94 1.77 -8.71
CA VAL A 43 6.28 3.08 -8.16
C VAL A 43 5.97 4.20 -9.15
N ALA A 44 6.42 4.06 -10.40
CA ALA A 44 6.12 5.03 -11.45
C ALA A 44 4.62 5.17 -11.69
N LYS A 45 3.85 4.07 -11.64
CA LYS A 45 2.39 4.13 -11.75
C LYS A 45 1.78 4.92 -10.59
N ILE A 46 2.14 4.60 -9.35
CA ILE A 46 1.61 5.26 -8.14
C ILE A 46 1.91 6.76 -8.18
N LEU A 47 3.16 7.13 -8.46
CA LEU A 47 3.59 8.52 -8.44
C LEU A 47 3.02 9.34 -9.62
N LYS A 48 2.71 8.70 -10.75
CA LYS A 48 2.00 9.33 -11.87
C LYS A 48 0.48 9.34 -11.73
N SER A 49 -0.09 8.71 -10.71
CA SER A 49 -1.55 8.54 -10.59
C SER A 49 -2.30 9.83 -10.20
N GLY A 50 -1.61 10.94 -9.99
CA GLY A 50 -2.20 12.27 -9.76
C GLY A 50 -1.65 12.94 -8.50
N SER A 51 -2.33 14.00 -8.06
CA SER A 51 -1.94 14.76 -6.87
C SER A 51 -2.16 13.92 -5.59
N PRO A 52 -1.21 13.91 -4.64
CA PRO A 52 -1.37 13.19 -3.38
C PRO A 52 -2.49 13.81 -2.54
N THR A 53 -3.14 12.99 -1.71
CA THR A 53 -4.06 13.48 -0.67
C THR A 53 -3.28 13.66 0.63
N MET A 54 -3.34 14.85 1.23
CA MET A 54 -2.67 15.16 2.50
C MET A 54 -3.67 15.74 3.50
N ILE A 55 -3.53 15.35 4.77
CA ILE A 55 -4.30 15.89 5.88
C ILE A 55 -3.30 16.28 6.96
N THR A 56 -3.41 17.49 7.48
CA THR A 56 -2.66 17.96 8.65
C THR A 56 -3.64 18.24 9.79
N LEU A 57 -3.14 18.17 11.02
CA LEU A 57 -3.93 18.46 12.21
C LEU A 57 -3.03 19.09 13.26
N GLY A 58 -3.35 20.33 13.64
CA GLY A 58 -2.67 21.04 14.71
C GLY A 58 -2.54 22.54 14.45
N PRO A 59 -1.92 23.28 15.38
CA PRO A 59 -1.83 24.74 15.30
C PRO A 59 -0.86 25.28 14.24
N ASN A 60 -0.07 24.41 13.59
CA ASN A 60 0.97 24.77 12.61
C ASN A 60 0.65 24.23 11.21
N ASP A 61 -0.63 24.29 10.82
CA ASP A 61 -1.04 24.00 9.46
C ASP A 61 -0.48 25.08 8.52
N ASP A 62 0.50 24.69 7.72
CA ASP A 62 1.11 25.55 6.70
C ASP A 62 0.85 24.96 5.32
N GLU A 63 0.16 25.74 4.49
CA GLU A 63 -0.19 25.39 3.11
C GLU A 63 1.06 25.07 2.25
N SER A 64 2.23 25.60 2.60
CA SER A 64 3.50 25.34 1.92
C SER A 64 3.98 23.89 2.03
N GLN A 65 3.51 23.15 3.05
CA GLN A 65 3.90 21.76 3.30
C GLN A 65 3.38 20.84 2.18
N TYR A 66 2.16 21.09 1.70
CA TYR A 66 1.57 20.30 0.63
C TYR A 66 2.40 20.42 -0.65
N GLN A 67 2.77 21.66 -1.00
CA GLN A 67 3.57 21.93 -2.18
C GLN A 67 4.96 21.28 -2.10
N THR A 68 5.57 21.26 -0.91
CA THR A 68 6.85 20.59 -0.67
C THR A 68 6.75 19.09 -0.93
N VAL A 69 5.73 18.42 -0.40
CA VAL A 69 5.50 16.99 -0.61
C VAL A 69 5.19 16.71 -2.08
N GLN A 70 4.29 17.49 -2.68
CA GLN A 70 3.91 17.33 -4.08
C GLN A 70 5.11 17.45 -5.02
N ASN A 71 5.98 18.45 -4.80
CA ASN A 71 7.18 18.65 -5.61
C ASN A 71 8.24 17.55 -5.38
N GLY A 72 8.36 17.04 -4.15
CA GLY A 72 9.32 15.98 -3.81
C GLY A 72 8.96 14.61 -4.40
N ILE A 73 7.69 14.36 -4.70
CA ILE A 73 7.21 13.08 -5.26
C ILE A 73 6.89 13.15 -6.75
N ALA A 74 6.94 14.33 -7.36
CA ALA A 74 6.79 14.50 -8.80
C ALA A 74 8.01 13.90 -9.51
N ILE A 75 7.84 12.72 -10.11
CA ILE A 75 8.85 12.02 -10.94
C ILE A 75 8.48 12.11 -12.42
#